data_AF-A0A960IF52-F1
#
_entry.id   AF-A0A960IF52-F1
#
_cell.length_a   1.000
_cell.length_b   1.000
_cell.length_c   1.000
_cell.angle_alpha   90.00
_cell.angle_beta   90.00
_cell.angle_gamma   90.00
#
_symmetry.space_group_name_H-M   'P 1'
#
loop_
_entity.id
_entity.type
_entity.pdbx_description
1 polymer ?
#
loop_
_entity_poly.entity_id
_entity_poly.type
_entity_poly.pdbx_seq_one_letter_code
_entity_poly.pdbx_strand_id
1 'polypeptide(L)'
;MTKPPADPGSFRDPLSRVFVADDAVIRALSGEALADYEAAAAASFFTKAVADGRIVGTERVPDDEVGALVGDEGRWEAALRHDRIPFLSYPYEWPFEMLKDAALLQLELTR
;
A
#
# COMPACT_ATOMS: atom_id res chain seq x y z
N MET A 1 -18.21 10.67 1.55
CA MET A 1 -17.83 9.40 2.22
C MET A 1 -17.27 9.74 3.59
N THR A 2 -17.60 8.97 4.63
CA THR A 2 -17.06 9.20 5.97
C THR A 2 -15.64 8.65 6.05
N LYS A 3 -14.72 9.39 6.70
CA LYS A 3 -13.33 8.96 6.93
C LYS A 3 -13.30 7.54 7.55
N PRO A 4 -12.67 6.53 6.90
CA PRO A 4 -12.53 5.20 7.48
C PRO A 4 -11.73 5.22 8.79
N PRO A 5 -11.93 4.24 9.70
CA PRO A 5 -11.13 4.13 10.90
C PRO A 5 -9.66 3.87 10.56
N ALA A 6 -8.77 4.54 11.30
CA ALA A 6 -7.33 4.31 11.16
C ALA A 6 -6.93 3.00 11.84
N ASP A 7 -6.08 2.20 11.17
CA ASP A 7 -5.52 0.97 11.74
C ASP A 7 -4.64 1.31 12.95
N PRO A 8 -4.87 0.77 14.14
CA PRO A 8 -4.13 1.17 15.34
C PRO A 8 -2.67 0.73 15.34
N GLY A 9 -2.24 -0.20 14.47
CA GLY A 9 -0.85 -0.66 14.35
C GLY A 9 -0.01 0.19 13.41
N SER A 10 -0.64 0.88 12.46
CA SER A 10 0.05 1.66 11.43
C SER A 10 0.81 2.88 11.97
N PHE A 11 0.60 3.31 13.22
CA PHE A 11 1.26 4.48 13.81
C PHE A 11 2.79 4.34 13.92
N ARG A 12 3.29 3.11 13.79
CA ARG A 12 4.72 2.79 13.87
C ARG A 12 5.50 3.26 12.64
N ASP A 13 4.82 3.50 11.53
CA ASP A 13 5.41 4.14 10.36
C ASP A 13 5.22 5.66 10.48
N PRO A 14 6.29 6.46 10.62
CA PRO A 14 6.16 7.90 10.73
C PRO A 14 5.73 8.56 9.41
N LEU A 15 6.00 7.92 8.27
CA LEU A 15 5.79 8.46 6.93
C LEU A 15 4.43 8.06 6.33
N SER A 16 3.71 7.12 6.95
CA SER A 16 2.42 6.69 6.43
C SER A 16 1.39 6.36 7.50
N ARG A 17 0.11 6.34 7.11
CA ARG A 17 -1.00 5.89 7.97
C ARG A 17 -1.96 5.03 7.17
N VAL A 18 -2.39 3.91 7.74
CA VAL A 18 -3.36 3.02 7.11
C VAL A 18 -4.76 3.28 7.68
N PHE A 19 -5.74 3.32 6.80
CA PHE A 19 -7.16 3.38 7.09
C PHE A 19 -7.86 2.24 6.37
N VAL A 20 -8.82 1.62 7.04
CA VAL A 20 -9.50 0.43 6.51
C VAL A 20 -10.95 0.79 6.20
N ALA A 21 -11.27 0.86 4.91
CA ALA A 21 -12.65 0.91 4.43
C ALA A 21 -13.19 -0.51 4.23
N ASP A 22 -14.48 -0.67 3.93
CA ASP A 22 -15.07 -2.00 3.74
C ASP A 22 -14.45 -2.71 2.51
N ASP A 23 -14.30 -1.98 1.41
CA ASP A 23 -13.88 -2.48 0.10
C ASP A 23 -12.41 -2.22 -0.25
N ALA A 24 -11.71 -1.39 0.53
CA ALA A 24 -10.34 -0.99 0.21
C ALA A 24 -9.47 -0.72 1.45
N VAL A 25 -8.15 -0.79 1.26
CA VAL A 25 -7.16 -0.30 2.22
C VAL A 25 -6.60 1.02 1.70
N ILE A 26 -6.73 2.07 2.50
CA ILE A 26 -6.19 3.39 2.16
C ILE A 26 -4.90 3.62 2.93
N ARG A 27 -3.82 4.01 2.24
CA ARG A 27 -2.55 4.41 2.86
C ARG A 27 -2.30 5.88 2.59
N ALA A 28 -2.39 6.71 3.63
CA ALA A 28 -1.94 8.09 3.59
C ALA A 28 -0.41 8.15 3.58
N LEU A 29 0.15 9.10 2.84
CA LEU A 29 1.59 9.31 2.69
C LEU A 29 1.97 10.74 3.09
N SER A 30 3.12 10.90 3.75
CA SER A 30 3.83 12.18 3.78
C SER A 30 4.41 12.51 2.40
N GLY A 31 4.90 13.73 2.18
CA GLY A 31 5.58 14.09 0.93
C GLY A 31 6.82 13.25 0.64
N GLU A 32 7.56 12.84 1.67
CA GLU A 32 8.71 11.92 1.53
C GLU A 32 8.27 10.55 1.00
N ALA A 33 7.26 9.93 1.62
CA ALA A 33 6.76 8.64 1.15
C ALA A 33 6.05 8.74 -0.22
N LEU A 34 5.46 9.89 -0.54
CA LEU A 34 4.91 10.15 -1.86
C LEU A 34 6.02 10.16 -2.92
N ALA A 35 7.14 10.84 -2.66
CA ALA A 35 8.27 10.87 -3.59
C ALA A 35 8.83 9.45 -3.86
N ASP A 36 8.96 8.64 -2.81
CA ASP A 36 9.36 7.23 -2.95
C ASP A 36 8.36 6.42 -3.78
N TYR A 37 7.06 6.58 -3.52
CA TYR A 37 6.01 5.92 -4.30
C TYR A 37 6.04 6.35 -5.77
N GLU A 38 6.15 7.65 -6.07
CA GLU A 38 6.16 8.14 -7.45
C GLU A 38 7.38 7.62 -8.21
N ALA A 39 8.55 7.56 -7.57
CA ALA A 39 9.75 6.95 -8.15
C ALA A 39 9.53 5.46 -8.47
N ALA A 40 8.91 4.71 -7.56
CA ALA A 40 8.58 3.30 -7.78
C ALA A 40 7.52 3.12 -8.87
N ALA A 41 6.44 3.90 -8.84
CA ALA A 41 5.32 3.79 -9.77
C ALA A 41 5.70 4.18 -11.21
N ALA A 42 6.67 5.08 -11.38
CA ALA A 42 7.24 5.42 -12.68
C ALA A 42 8.15 4.31 -13.24
N ALA A 43 8.62 3.39 -12.41
CA ALA A 43 9.51 2.32 -12.84
C ALA A 43 8.74 1.17 -13.49
N SER A 44 9.20 0.73 -14.66
CA SER A 44 8.50 -0.30 -15.46
C SER A 44 8.31 -1.64 -14.75
N PHE A 45 9.19 -1.99 -13.79
CA PHE A 45 9.05 -3.21 -13.01
C PHE A 45 7.78 -3.19 -12.15
N PHE A 46 7.47 -2.03 -11.55
CA PHE A 46 6.33 -1.87 -10.65
C PHE A 46 5.02 -2.00 -11.43
N THR A 47 4.88 -1.26 -12.54
CA THR A 47 3.68 -1.33 -13.39
C THR A 47 3.42 -2.75 -13.89
N LYS A 48 4.47 -3.46 -14.34
CA LYS A 48 4.35 -4.86 -14.78
C LYS A 48 3.98 -5.79 -13.64
N ALA A 49 4.65 -5.69 -12.49
CA ALA A 49 4.39 -6.55 -11.35
C ALA A 49 2.98 -6.36 -10.78
N VAL A 50 2.45 -5.13 -10.79
CA VAL A 50 1.04 -4.86 -10.45
C VAL A 50 0.09 -5.51 -11.46
N ALA A 51 0.33 -5.32 -12.76
CA ALA A 51 -0.51 -5.91 -13.81
C ALA A 51 -0.50 -7.45 -13.79
N ASP A 52 0.63 -8.05 -13.43
CA ASP A 52 0.79 -9.51 -13.30
C ASP A 52 0.23 -10.06 -11.98
N GLY A 53 -0.26 -9.21 -11.07
CA GLY A 53 -0.76 -9.62 -9.74
C GLY A 53 0.33 -10.05 -8.75
N ARG A 54 1.59 -9.73 -9.04
CA ARG A 54 2.75 -10.00 -8.16
C ARG A 54 2.95 -8.93 -7.09
N ILE A 55 2.54 -7.70 -7.38
CA ILE A 55 2.34 -6.63 -6.39
C ILE A 55 0.84 -6.39 -6.29
N VAL A 56 0.35 -6.16 -5.08
CA VAL A 56 -1.06 -5.85 -4.82
C VAL A 56 -1.49 -4.63 -5.64
N GLY A 57 -2.65 -4.71 -6.28
CA GLY A 57 -3.25 -3.59 -7.02
C GLY A 57 -3.22 -2.32 -6.18
N THR A 58 -2.56 -1.30 -6.71
CA THR A 58 -2.28 -0.05 -6.00
C THR A 58 -2.49 1.11 -6.95
N GLU A 59 -3.33 2.05 -6.55
CA GLU A 59 -3.63 3.26 -7.32
C GLU A 59 -3.50 4.52 -6.47
N ARG A 60 -3.14 5.63 -7.10
CA ARG A 60 -3.13 6.94 -6.46
C ARG A 60 -4.56 7.43 -6.31
N VAL A 61 -4.93 7.86 -5.11
CA VAL A 61 -6.20 8.53 -4.86
C VAL A 61 -6.16 9.93 -5.50
N PRO A 62 -7.23 10.39 -6.18
CA PRO A 62 -7.35 11.77 -6.64
C PRO A 62 -7.19 12.79 -5.50
N ASP A 63 -6.49 13.90 -5.73
CA ASP A 63 -6.15 14.86 -4.66
C ASP A 63 -7.38 15.45 -3.96
N ASP A 64 -8.48 15.62 -4.70
CA ASP A 64 -9.75 16.11 -4.20
C ASP A 64 -10.51 15.10 -3.31
N GLU A 65 -10.13 13.82 -3.35
CA GLU A 65 -10.69 12.76 -2.49
C GLU A 65 -9.87 12.52 -1.21
N VAL A 66 -8.58 12.91 -1.17
CA VAL A 66 -7.66 12.58 -0.07
C VAL A 66 -8.20 13.08 1.28
N GLY A 67 -8.59 14.35 1.38
CA GLY A 67 -9.08 14.95 2.63
C GLY A 67 -10.28 14.22 3.23
N ALA A 68 -11.18 13.68 2.39
CA ALA A 68 -12.33 12.91 2.84
C ALA A 68 -11.95 11.52 3.39
N LEU A 69 -10.86 10.93 2.89
CA LEU A 69 -10.43 9.57 3.24
C LEU A 69 -9.45 9.51 4.41
N VAL A 70 -8.56 10.50 4.55
CA VAL A 70 -7.49 10.47 5.56
C VAL A 70 -7.57 11.61 6.58
N GLY A 71 -8.45 12.59 6.33
CA GLY A 71 -8.63 13.79 7.14
C GLY A 71 -7.65 14.90 6.78
N ASP A 72 -8.04 16.13 7.10
CA ASP A 72 -7.32 17.36 6.72
C ASP A 72 -6.41 17.89 7.84
N GLU A 73 -5.73 16.98 8.55
CA GLU A 73 -4.85 17.33 9.67
C GLU A 73 -3.51 17.94 9.21
N GLY A 74 -3.37 18.25 7.91
CA GLY A 74 -2.16 18.81 7.28
C GLY A 74 -0.93 17.90 7.28
N ARG A 75 -1.08 16.65 7.75
CA ARG A 75 0.02 15.68 7.89
C ARG A 75 0.26 14.83 6.64
N TRP A 76 -0.76 14.67 5.81
CA TRP A 76 -0.76 13.73 4.69
C TRP A 76 -0.90 14.49 3.37
N GLU A 77 0.00 14.25 2.44
CA GLU A 77 0.05 14.94 1.15
C GLU A 77 -0.63 14.15 0.03
N ALA A 78 -0.72 12.83 0.19
CA ALA A 78 -1.38 11.94 -0.77
C ALA A 78 -1.96 10.71 -0.07
N ALA A 79 -2.74 9.94 -0.83
CA ALA A 79 -3.18 8.62 -0.42
C ALA A 79 -3.09 7.61 -1.57
N LEU A 80 -2.87 6.36 -1.21
CA LEU A 80 -2.95 5.20 -2.10
C LEU A 80 -4.17 4.36 -1.72
N ARG A 81 -4.85 3.81 -2.72
CA ARG A 81 -5.85 2.76 -2.54
C ARG A 81 -5.23 1.43 -2.95
N HIS A 82 -5.30 0.45 -2.07
CA HIS A 82 -4.84 -0.91 -2.32
C HIS A 82 -6.03 -1.88 -2.37
N ASP A 83 -5.93 -2.85 -3.27
CA ASP A 83 -6.84 -4.00 -3.30
C ASP A 83 -6.78 -4.77 -1.97
N ARG A 84 -7.94 -5.27 -1.53
CA ARG A 84 -7.98 -6.13 -0.34
C ARG A 84 -7.54 -7.55 -0.66
N ILE A 85 -6.61 -8.05 0.13
CA ILE A 85 -6.31 -9.48 0.16
C ILE A 85 -7.41 -10.16 1.00
N PRO A 86 -8.19 -11.12 0.44
CA PRO A 86 -9.36 -11.70 1.11
C PRO A 86 -8.99 -12.59 2.30
N PHE A 87 -7.76 -13.07 2.35
CA PHE A 87 -7.25 -13.92 3.41
C PHE A 87 -5.91 -13.38 3.91
N LEU A 88 -5.88 -12.95 5.17
CA LEU A 88 -4.64 -12.55 5.81
C LEU A 88 -3.92 -13.81 6.32
N SER A 89 -2.69 -14.01 5.87
CA SER A 89 -1.78 -15.01 6.42
C SER A 89 -0.47 -14.34 6.78
N TYR A 90 0.21 -14.87 7.78
CA TYR A 90 1.46 -14.35 8.27
C TYR A 90 2.62 -15.25 7.86
N PRO A 91 3.83 -14.71 7.59
CA PRO A 91 4.97 -15.52 7.15
C PRO A 91 5.32 -16.69 8.07
N TYR A 92 5.06 -16.59 9.38
CA TYR A 92 5.31 -17.69 10.33
C TYR A 92 4.30 -18.85 10.21
N GLU A 93 3.20 -18.67 9.47
CA GLU A 93 2.20 -19.71 9.17
C GLU A 93 2.51 -20.45 7.87
N TRP A 94 3.50 -19.97 7.10
CA TRP A 94 3.77 -20.46 5.76
C TRP A 94 4.66 -21.71 5.76
N PRO A 95 4.35 -22.72 4.92
CA PRO A 95 5.29 -23.80 4.65
C PRO A 95 6.53 -23.26 3.92
N PHE A 96 7.60 -24.06 3.93
CA PHE A 96 8.85 -23.70 3.26
C PHE A 96 8.67 -23.28 1.79
N GLU A 97 7.80 -23.97 1.03
CA GLU A 97 7.58 -23.63 -0.38
C GLU A 97 7.00 -22.22 -0.58
N MET A 98 6.06 -21.78 0.26
CA MET A 98 5.53 -20.41 0.18
C MET A 98 6.58 -19.35 0.53
N LEU A 99 7.44 -19.63 1.52
CA LEU A 99 8.56 -18.74 1.86
C LEU A 99 9.58 -18.65 0.72
N LYS A 100 9.87 -19.79 0.07
CA LYS A 100 10.74 -19.86 -1.10
C LYS A 100 10.16 -19.08 -2.29
N ASP A 101 8.87 -19.22 -2.57
CA ASP A 101 8.20 -18.48 -3.63
C ASP A 101 8.26 -16.97 -3.39
N ALA A 102 8.02 -16.52 -2.15
CA ALA A 102 8.16 -15.10 -1.78
C ALA A 102 9.60 -14.60 -1.94
N ALA A 103 10.61 -15.40 -1.57
CA ALA A 103 12.01 -15.05 -1.73
C ALA A 103 12.45 -14.98 -3.20
N LEU A 104 11.98 -15.90 -4.04
CA LEU A 104 12.24 -15.87 -5.49
C LEU A 104 11.59 -14.65 -6.15
N LEU A 105 10.34 -14.34 -5.78
CA LEU A 105 9.67 -13.14 -6.25
C LEU A 105 10.43 -11.87 -5.87
N GLN A 106 10.90 -11.77 -4.63
CA GLN A 106 11.72 -10.63 -4.19
C GLN A 106 12.96 -10.45 -5.09
N LEU A 107 13.70 -11.53 -5.34
CA LEU A 107 14.89 -11.48 -6.20
C LEU A 107 14.57 -11.10 -7.64
N GLU A 108 13.42 -11.51 -8.16
CA GLU A 108 12.96 -11.12 -9.49
C GLU A 108 12.62 -9.62 -9.55
N LEU A 109 11.99 -9.08 -8.51
CA LEU A 109 11.56 -7.67 -8.47
C LEU A 109 12.72 -6.69 -8.23
N THR A 110 13.77 -7.09 -7.51
CA THR A 110 14.88 -6.20 -7.12
C THR A 110 16.13 -6.32 -8.00
N ARG A 111 16.07 -7.06 -9.09
CA ARG A 111 17.15 -7.20 -10.07
C ARG A 111 17.03 -6.19 -11.20
#